data_AF-A0A4U1JS26-F1
#
_entry.id   AF-A0A4U1JS26-F1
#
_cell.length_a   1.000
_cell.length_b   1.000
_cell.length_c   1.000
_cell.angle_alpha   90.00
_cell.angle_beta   90.00
_cell.angle_gamma   90.00
#
_symmetry.space_group_name_H-M   'P 1'
#
loop_
_entity.id
_entity.type
_entity.pdbx_description
1 polymer ?
#
loop_
_entity_poly.entity_id
_entity_poly.type
_entity_poly.pdbx_seq_one_letter_code
_entity_poly.pdbx_strand_id
1 'polypeptide(L)'
;MTAPTDLSKSQENEAPFGFDELFYSRTDKRGVIIAGNEVFHRVSGFEWSELLGAPHKIVRHPDTPRGVFRILWSALGAGHPMGAYVKNRVRNGDIYWVFAVLMPVDGGFLSVRLKPSTPLFERFRDVYTKLSARERAERLDPEVSAGELRALALAEGFSSYTSYMAFALGQELAARDARLGRPADPRTQRLIDMNKSLERVTQEQTKLLRSFEALQSIPNNMRIVASRLEPSGGPVSAISENYKASSLVISERLRSFVAGRDNLCDRVSRQAARALFLLGSNRVLKEMNAGFRDVAQVEGIDWNVERALLRELEARSYTDTRDAMMRAVGHAEELFRASAEIRRLMLGLDTIRVLGRVECGRMRDNSGGLSATIDQLDIFHADIKNRLESIMRLSEEIGSSMSQFMRAESR
;
A
#
# COMPACT_ATOMS: atom_id res chain seq x y z
N MET A 1 39.82 -15.63 30.18
CA MET A 1 38.55 -14.86 30.24
C MET A 1 38.83 -13.49 29.63
N THR A 2 38.58 -13.34 28.34
CA THR A 2 38.64 -12.05 27.64
C THR A 2 37.29 -11.37 27.83
N ALA A 3 37.30 -10.15 28.37
CA ALA A 3 36.09 -9.36 28.55
C ALA A 3 35.40 -9.10 27.19
N PRO A 4 34.06 -8.99 27.14
CA PRO A 4 33.38 -8.61 25.92
C PRO A 4 33.73 -7.16 25.60
N THR A 5 34.35 -6.93 24.45
CA THR A 5 34.58 -5.60 23.91
C THR A 5 33.23 -4.94 23.67
N ASP A 6 32.94 -3.87 24.41
CA ASP A 6 31.80 -3.01 24.18
C ASP A 6 31.99 -2.29 22.83
N LEU A 7 31.27 -2.75 21.81
CA LEU A 7 31.25 -2.20 20.45
C LEU A 7 30.30 -1.00 20.32
N SER A 8 29.75 -0.47 21.42
CA SER A 8 28.88 0.70 21.34
C SER A 8 29.70 1.96 21.03
N LYS A 9 29.63 2.36 19.75
CA LYS A 9 30.17 3.60 19.14
C LYS A 9 31.54 3.50 18.44
N SER A 10 31.83 2.42 17.72
CA SER A 10 32.63 2.61 16.49
C SER A 10 31.80 3.42 15.50
N GLN A 11 32.39 4.45 14.87
CA GLN A 11 31.74 5.19 13.78
C GLN A 11 31.39 4.18 12.67
N GLU A 12 30.11 3.81 12.55
CA GLU A 12 29.63 2.91 11.50
C GLU A 12 29.77 3.64 10.16
N ASN A 13 30.77 3.26 9.35
CA ASN A 13 30.88 3.81 8.00
C ASN A 13 29.91 3.08 7.07
N GLU A 14 29.46 3.76 6.02
CA GLU A 14 28.66 3.13 4.98
C GLU A 14 29.56 2.45 3.95
N ALA A 15 29.38 1.15 3.78
CA ALA A 15 30.15 0.35 2.84
C ALA A 15 29.92 0.83 1.39
N PRO A 16 30.97 0.97 0.58
CA PRO A 16 30.85 1.55 -0.75
C PRO A 16 30.23 0.54 -1.75
N PHE A 17 29.06 0.90 -2.27
CA PHE A 17 28.49 0.31 -3.47
C PHE A 17 27.67 1.32 -4.27
N GLY A 18 27.65 1.15 -5.59
CA GLY A 18 27.07 2.06 -6.58
C GLY A 18 25.55 1.94 -6.72
N PHE A 19 24.95 2.90 -7.44
CA PHE A 19 23.54 2.83 -7.81
C PHE A 19 23.28 1.81 -8.92
N ASP A 20 24.24 1.56 -9.79
CA ASP A 20 24.20 0.57 -10.86
C ASP A 20 24.31 -0.86 -10.33
N GLU A 21 24.91 -1.04 -9.16
CA GLU A 21 25.09 -2.34 -8.54
C GLU A 21 23.80 -2.87 -7.91
N LEU A 22 23.52 -4.15 -8.18
CA LEU A 22 22.40 -4.88 -7.58
C LEU A 22 22.92 -6.09 -6.82
N PHE A 23 22.47 -6.27 -5.59
CA PHE A 23 22.78 -7.49 -4.84
C PHE A 23 21.84 -8.60 -5.30
N TYR A 24 22.38 -9.81 -5.35
CA TYR A 24 21.62 -11.04 -5.53
C TYR A 24 21.89 -11.98 -4.36
N SER A 25 20.84 -12.57 -3.80
CA SER A 25 20.97 -13.76 -2.95
C SER A 25 19.74 -14.63 -3.04
N ARG A 26 19.96 -15.96 -2.97
CA ARG A 26 18.90 -16.96 -2.89
C ARG A 26 19.08 -17.77 -1.61
N THR A 27 17.96 -18.14 -0.99
CA THR A 27 17.92 -18.95 0.22
C THR A 27 17.01 -20.15 0.06
N ASP A 28 17.19 -21.17 0.90
CA ASP A 28 16.18 -22.22 1.11
C ASP A 28 14.94 -21.66 1.87
N LYS A 29 13.94 -22.52 2.11
CA LYS A 29 12.73 -22.17 2.88
C LYS A 29 12.98 -21.78 4.34
N ARG A 30 14.17 -22.10 4.89
CA ARG A 30 14.57 -21.74 6.26
C ARG A 30 15.39 -20.45 6.30
N GLY A 31 15.64 -19.82 5.15
CA GLY A 31 16.46 -18.63 5.04
C GLY A 31 17.97 -18.91 5.07
N VAL A 32 18.40 -20.14 4.77
CA VAL A 32 19.82 -20.49 4.62
C VAL A 32 20.29 -20.11 3.23
N ILE A 33 21.38 -19.35 3.13
CA ILE A 33 21.93 -18.87 1.86
C ILE A 33 22.45 -20.06 1.04
N ILE A 34 22.01 -20.12 -0.21
CA ILE A 34 22.43 -21.15 -1.18
C ILE A 34 23.08 -20.55 -2.42
N ALA A 35 22.86 -19.26 -2.70
CA ALA A 35 23.54 -18.54 -3.76
C ALA A 35 23.61 -17.03 -3.47
N GLY A 36 24.57 -16.35 -4.10
CA GLY A 36 24.71 -14.89 -4.12
C GLY A 36 25.58 -14.45 -5.30
N ASN A 37 25.61 -13.14 -5.58
CA ASN A 37 26.55 -12.58 -6.56
C ASN A 37 27.76 -11.92 -5.89
N GLU A 38 28.73 -11.52 -6.72
CA GLU A 38 29.96 -10.87 -6.25
C GLU A 38 29.71 -9.55 -5.50
N VAL A 39 28.67 -8.80 -5.86
CA VAL A 39 28.28 -7.58 -5.12
C VAL A 39 27.92 -7.94 -3.67
N PHE A 40 27.15 -9.01 -3.46
CA PHE A 40 26.80 -9.46 -2.12
C PHE A 40 28.02 -9.93 -1.33
N HIS A 41 28.92 -10.69 -1.95
CA HIS A 41 30.17 -11.12 -1.34
C HIS A 41 31.04 -9.92 -0.94
N ARG A 42 31.45 -9.10 -1.93
CA ARG A 42 32.33 -7.95 -1.76
C ARG A 42 31.83 -6.96 -0.70
N VAL A 43 30.55 -6.59 -0.75
CA VAL A 43 30.01 -5.55 0.15
C VAL A 43 29.72 -6.10 1.54
N SER A 44 29.33 -7.39 1.67
CA SER A 44 29.13 -7.99 2.99
C SER A 44 30.45 -8.22 3.75
N GLY A 45 31.56 -8.38 3.02
CA GLY A 45 32.89 -8.62 3.58
C GLY A 45 33.06 -10.00 4.21
N PHE A 46 32.11 -10.91 4.02
CA PHE A 46 32.21 -12.31 4.43
C PHE A 46 32.72 -13.17 3.28
N GLU A 47 33.53 -14.16 3.60
CA GLU A 47 34.00 -15.15 2.63
C GLU A 47 32.86 -16.07 2.18
N TRP A 48 32.95 -16.64 0.99
CA TRP A 48 31.93 -17.59 0.49
C TRP A 48 31.72 -18.79 1.42
N SER A 49 32.76 -19.26 2.10
CA SER A 49 32.68 -20.34 3.10
C SER A 49 31.91 -19.95 4.37
N GLU A 50 31.82 -18.65 4.68
CA GLU A 50 31.01 -18.11 5.76
C GLU A 50 29.58 -17.78 5.30
N LEU A 51 29.38 -17.48 4.02
CA LEU A 51 28.09 -17.14 3.43
C LEU A 51 27.26 -18.37 3.07
N LEU A 52 27.81 -19.30 2.29
CA LEU A 52 27.07 -20.45 1.79
C LEU A 52 26.76 -21.42 2.94
N GLY A 53 25.49 -21.79 3.09
CA GLY A 53 25.03 -22.61 4.21
C GLY A 53 24.75 -21.84 5.51
N ALA A 54 25.08 -20.54 5.57
CA ALA A 54 24.73 -19.71 6.72
C ALA A 54 23.30 -19.16 6.63
N PRO A 55 22.61 -18.96 7.76
CA PRO A 55 21.35 -18.23 7.77
C PRO A 55 21.56 -16.78 7.32
N HIS A 56 20.68 -16.25 6.47
CA HIS A 56 20.77 -14.89 5.90
C HIS A 56 20.90 -13.78 6.96
N LYS A 57 20.43 -14.04 8.18
CA LYS A 57 20.60 -13.14 9.33
C LYS A 57 22.07 -12.80 9.66
N ILE A 58 23.07 -13.50 9.11
CA ILE A 58 24.49 -13.19 9.31
C ILE A 58 24.85 -11.73 8.96
N VAL A 59 24.19 -11.16 7.95
CA VAL A 59 24.38 -9.75 7.54
C VAL A 59 23.37 -8.79 8.18
N ARG A 60 22.46 -9.27 9.04
CA ARG A 60 21.37 -8.45 9.58
C ARG A 60 21.90 -7.48 10.64
N HIS A 61 21.56 -6.19 10.49
CA HIS A 61 21.80 -5.21 11.55
C HIS A 61 20.70 -5.26 12.63
N PRO A 62 21.03 -5.14 13.94
CA PRO A 62 20.04 -5.11 15.03
C PRO A 62 19.09 -3.89 14.99
N ASP A 63 19.45 -2.83 14.27
CA ASP A 63 18.59 -1.64 14.09
C ASP A 63 17.53 -1.79 12.99
N THR A 64 17.56 -2.86 12.20
CA THR A 64 16.38 -3.20 11.41
C THR A 64 15.37 -3.87 12.33
N PRO A 65 14.18 -3.26 12.57
CA PRO A 65 13.20 -3.81 13.50
C PRO A 65 12.81 -5.24 13.13
N ARG A 66 12.64 -6.10 14.13
CA ARG A 66 12.16 -7.47 13.98
C ARG A 66 10.77 -7.52 13.34
N GLY A 67 9.95 -6.49 13.57
CA GLY A 67 8.66 -6.32 12.88
C GLY A 67 8.77 -6.30 11.36
N VAL A 68 9.84 -5.73 10.78
CA VAL A 68 10.07 -5.73 9.33
C VAL A 68 10.16 -7.15 8.82
N PHE A 69 11.03 -7.97 9.43
CA PHE A 69 11.20 -9.37 9.03
C PHE A 69 9.94 -10.20 9.27
N ARG A 70 9.16 -9.90 10.32
CA ARG A 70 7.87 -10.55 10.55
C ARG A 70 6.90 -10.33 9.39
N ILE A 71 6.83 -9.09 8.87
CA ILE A 71 6.04 -8.76 7.68
C ILE A 71 6.59 -9.51 6.44
N LEU A 72 7.90 -9.48 6.22
CA LEU A 72 8.53 -10.15 5.08
C LEU A 72 8.26 -11.67 5.09
N TRP A 73 8.51 -12.34 6.21
CA TRP A 73 8.28 -13.79 6.33
C TRP A 73 6.81 -14.17 6.18
N SER A 74 5.89 -13.36 6.74
CA SER A 74 4.46 -13.59 6.58
C SER A 74 4.03 -13.48 5.11
N ALA A 75 4.53 -12.48 4.38
CA ALA A 75 4.20 -12.32 2.96
C ALA A 75 4.80 -13.43 2.10
N LEU A 76 6.10 -13.72 2.27
CA LEU A 76 6.80 -14.74 1.50
C LEU A 76 6.25 -16.15 1.77
N GLY A 77 5.91 -16.46 3.03
CA GLY A 77 5.27 -17.72 3.39
C GLY A 77 3.86 -17.89 2.80
N ALA A 78 3.18 -16.78 2.49
CA ALA A 78 1.92 -16.76 1.77
C ALA A 78 2.09 -16.72 0.23
N GLY A 79 3.32 -16.85 -0.29
CA GLY A 79 3.60 -16.79 -1.73
C GLY A 79 3.48 -15.39 -2.34
N HIS A 80 3.57 -14.33 -1.53
CA HIS A 80 3.49 -12.95 -1.99
C HIS A 80 4.87 -12.27 -1.98
N PRO A 81 5.30 -11.68 -3.12
CA PRO A 81 6.47 -10.80 -3.12
C PRO A 81 6.27 -9.62 -2.18
N MET A 82 7.37 -9.14 -1.60
CA MET A 82 7.35 -8.04 -0.64
C MET A 82 8.66 -7.27 -0.69
N GLY A 83 8.60 -5.98 -0.33
CA GLY A 83 9.77 -5.12 -0.23
C GLY A 83 9.94 -4.52 1.15
N ALA A 84 11.16 -4.09 1.46
CA ALA A 84 11.45 -3.30 2.65
C ALA A 84 12.80 -2.60 2.52
N TYR A 85 12.93 -1.45 3.19
CA TYR A 85 14.24 -0.93 3.57
C TYR A 85 14.86 -1.86 4.63
N VAL A 86 16.15 -2.15 4.51
CA VAL A 86 16.89 -3.03 5.43
C VAL A 86 18.30 -2.46 5.66
N LYS A 87 18.65 -2.26 6.93
CA LYS A 87 20.03 -1.99 7.38
C LYS A 87 20.73 -3.33 7.59
N ASN A 88 21.90 -3.48 7.00
CA ASN A 88 22.77 -4.63 7.12
C ASN A 88 24.12 -4.23 7.71
N ARG A 89 24.82 -5.24 8.25
CA ARG A 89 26.16 -5.16 8.83
C ARG A 89 27.15 -5.89 7.91
N VAL A 90 28.30 -5.27 7.70
CA VAL A 90 29.51 -5.85 7.09
C VAL A 90 30.28 -6.63 8.14
N ARG A 91 31.06 -7.64 7.73
CA ARG A 91 31.88 -8.46 8.64
C ARG A 91 32.74 -7.63 9.60
N ASN A 92 33.33 -6.54 9.12
CA ASN A 92 34.19 -5.63 9.89
C ASN A 92 33.44 -4.70 10.86
N GLY A 93 32.10 -4.65 10.82
CA GLY A 93 31.28 -3.77 11.66
C GLY A 93 30.69 -2.55 10.95
N ASP A 94 31.11 -2.24 9.72
CA ASP A 94 30.47 -1.20 8.89
C ASP A 94 29.03 -1.59 8.52
N ILE A 95 28.30 -0.66 7.91
CA ILE A 95 26.89 -0.85 7.57
C ILE A 95 26.61 -0.61 6.09
N TYR A 96 25.49 -1.12 5.61
CA TYR A 96 24.94 -0.71 4.32
C TYR A 96 23.42 -0.82 4.34
N TRP A 97 22.76 0.13 3.69
CA TRP A 97 21.31 0.13 3.52
C TRP A 97 20.92 -0.34 2.14
N VAL A 98 19.84 -1.10 2.09
CA VAL A 98 19.24 -1.51 0.81
C VAL A 98 17.73 -1.32 0.84
N PHE A 99 17.14 -1.08 -0.32
CA PHE A 99 15.75 -1.48 -0.56
C PHE A 99 15.77 -2.91 -1.11
N ALA A 100 15.25 -3.86 -0.34
CA ALA A 100 15.17 -5.26 -0.72
C ALA A 100 13.85 -5.54 -1.42
N VAL A 101 13.92 -6.20 -2.57
CA VAL A 101 12.79 -6.80 -3.29
C VAL A 101 12.90 -8.30 -3.13
N LEU A 102 11.95 -8.91 -2.41
CA LEU A 102 11.95 -10.34 -2.09
C LEU A 102 10.82 -11.05 -2.83
N MET A 103 11.14 -12.21 -3.40
CA MET A 103 10.22 -13.02 -4.18
C MET A 103 10.29 -14.48 -3.71
N PRO A 104 9.14 -15.16 -3.56
CA PRO A 104 9.11 -16.59 -3.40
C PRO A 104 9.57 -17.28 -4.69
N VAL A 105 10.36 -18.35 -4.55
CA VAL A 105 10.82 -19.20 -5.65
C VAL A 105 10.65 -20.66 -5.25
N ASP A 106 10.78 -21.57 -6.21
CA ASP A 106 10.77 -22.99 -5.83
C ASP A 106 11.94 -23.31 -4.88
N GLY A 107 11.65 -24.07 -3.84
CA GLY A 107 12.62 -24.42 -2.80
C GLY A 107 13.02 -23.29 -1.82
N GLY A 108 12.54 -22.05 -1.97
CA GLY A 108 12.88 -20.98 -1.03
C GLY A 108 12.57 -19.56 -1.50
N PHE A 109 13.53 -18.65 -1.33
CA PHE A 109 13.32 -17.21 -1.54
C PHE A 109 14.50 -16.58 -2.28
N LEU A 110 14.20 -15.56 -3.09
CA LEU A 110 15.17 -14.76 -3.82
C LEU A 110 15.05 -13.30 -3.41
N SER A 111 16.17 -12.62 -3.23
CA SER A 111 16.20 -11.18 -2.96
C SER A 111 17.13 -10.47 -3.93
N VAL A 112 16.57 -9.46 -4.62
CA VAL A 112 17.35 -8.45 -5.32
C VAL A 112 17.31 -7.16 -4.53
N ARG A 113 18.45 -6.49 -4.36
CA ARG A 113 18.54 -5.30 -3.51
C ARG A 113 19.23 -4.17 -4.24
N LEU A 114 18.66 -2.98 -4.10
CA LEU A 114 19.15 -1.73 -4.70
C LEU A 114 19.52 -0.71 -3.62
N LYS A 115 20.39 0.25 -3.98
CA LYS A 115 20.75 1.36 -3.08
C LYS A 115 19.58 2.34 -2.93
N PRO A 116 19.07 2.58 -1.72
CA PRO A 116 18.01 3.54 -1.51
C PRO A 116 18.54 4.97 -1.63
N SER A 117 17.73 5.89 -2.14
CA SER A 117 18.12 7.29 -2.36
C SER A 117 17.00 8.32 -2.25
N THR A 118 15.77 7.88 -1.97
CA THR A 118 14.62 8.79 -1.90
C THR A 118 14.48 9.45 -0.53
N PRO A 119 13.75 10.57 -0.41
CA PRO A 119 13.39 11.11 0.90
C PRO A 119 12.58 10.14 1.78
N LEU A 120 11.89 9.18 1.17
CA LEU A 120 11.14 8.14 1.89
C LEU A 120 12.07 7.23 2.69
N PHE A 121 13.27 6.95 2.17
CA PHE A 121 14.28 6.18 2.89
C PHE A 121 14.66 6.85 4.23
N GLU A 122 14.90 8.16 4.23
CA GLU A 122 15.22 8.90 5.46
C GLU A 122 14.09 8.81 6.50
N ARG A 123 12.83 8.89 6.04
CA ARG A 123 11.66 8.66 6.90
C ARG A 123 11.69 7.27 7.55
N PHE A 124 12.05 6.22 6.80
CA PHE A 124 12.16 4.86 7.35
C PHE A 124 13.34 4.69 8.29
N ARG A 125 14.47 5.36 8.07
CA ARG A 125 15.61 5.37 9.00
C ARG A 125 15.19 5.91 10.37
N ASP A 126 14.46 7.02 10.40
CA ASP A 126 13.97 7.62 11.65
C ASP A 126 13.01 6.69 12.39
N VAL A 127 12.06 6.09 11.67
CA VAL A 127 11.10 5.13 12.23
C VAL A 127 11.83 3.92 12.80
N TYR A 128 12.76 3.34 12.04
CA TYR A 128 13.48 2.14 12.45
C TYR A 128 14.37 2.40 13.65
N THR A 129 15.01 3.56 13.73
CA THR A 129 15.84 3.95 14.88
C THR A 129 15.00 3.95 16.16
N LYS A 130 13.82 4.55 16.13
CA LYS A 130 12.90 4.59 17.29
C LYS A 130 12.33 3.20 17.60
N LEU A 131 11.85 2.49 16.59
CA LEU A 131 11.17 1.21 16.77
C LEU A 131 12.12 0.10 17.24
N SER A 132 13.32 0.02 16.67
CA SER A 132 14.32 -0.99 17.07
C SER A 132 14.86 -0.73 18.48
N ALA A 133 15.03 0.53 18.89
CA ALA A 133 15.39 0.88 20.26
C ALA A 133 14.31 0.44 21.25
N ARG A 134 13.03 0.70 20.92
CA ARG A 134 11.88 0.24 21.73
C ARG A 134 11.75 -1.27 21.77
N GLU A 135 11.92 -1.98 20.64
CA GLU A 135 11.92 -3.45 20.60
C GLU A 135 12.92 -4.04 21.61
N ARG A 136 14.11 -3.43 21.74
CA ARG A 136 15.15 -3.87 22.69
C ARG A 136 14.84 -3.49 24.13
N ALA A 137 14.41 -2.25 24.37
CA ALA A 137 14.13 -1.75 25.72
C ALA A 137 12.91 -2.42 26.35
N GLU A 138 11.82 -2.57 25.58
CA GLU A 138 10.53 -3.10 26.03
C GLU A 138 10.39 -4.61 25.76
N ARG A 139 11.37 -5.24 25.08
CA ARG A 139 11.32 -6.65 24.62
C ARG A 139 10.05 -6.97 23.82
N LEU A 140 9.68 -6.06 22.91
CA LEU A 140 8.44 -6.19 22.13
C LEU A 140 8.41 -7.48 21.32
N ASP A 141 7.23 -8.09 21.24
CA ASP A 141 6.96 -9.15 20.28
C ASP A 141 7.06 -8.57 18.85
N PRO A 142 7.74 -9.24 17.92
CA PRO A 142 7.85 -8.78 16.53
C PRO A 142 6.51 -8.48 15.85
N GLU A 143 5.43 -9.15 16.23
CA GLU A 143 4.10 -8.89 15.69
C GLU A 143 3.57 -7.51 16.13
N VAL A 144 3.90 -7.05 17.34
CA VAL A 144 3.53 -5.71 17.80
C VAL A 144 4.24 -4.66 16.94
N SER A 145 5.54 -4.81 16.73
CA SER A 145 6.32 -3.91 15.87
C SER A 145 5.91 -3.99 14.40
N ALA A 146 5.51 -5.16 13.91
CA ALA A 146 4.88 -5.30 12.59
C ALA A 146 3.55 -4.55 12.52
N GLY A 147 2.74 -4.60 13.58
CA GLY A 147 1.51 -3.82 13.73
C GLY A 147 1.77 -2.32 13.66
N GLU A 148 2.79 -1.81 14.33
CA GLU A 148 3.18 -0.39 14.27
C GLU A 148 3.61 0.04 12.86
N LEU A 149 4.35 -0.81 12.13
CA LEU A 149 4.72 -0.54 10.73
C LEU A 149 3.51 -0.53 9.79
N ARG A 150 2.53 -1.42 10.00
CA ARG A 150 1.26 -1.40 9.25
C ARG A 150 0.45 -0.15 9.60
N ALA A 151 0.42 0.25 10.87
CA ALA A 151 -0.25 1.47 11.32
C ALA A 151 0.42 2.73 10.76
N LEU A 152 1.75 2.75 10.63
CA LEU A 152 2.48 3.81 9.95
C LEU A 152 2.01 3.94 8.50
N ALA A 153 1.92 2.83 7.75
CA ALA A 153 1.41 2.88 6.38
C ALA A 153 0.01 3.51 6.30
N LEU A 154 -0.91 3.09 7.18
CA LEU A 154 -2.25 3.68 7.27
C LEU A 154 -2.22 5.17 7.60
N ALA A 155 -1.38 5.59 8.56
CA ALA A 155 -1.24 6.99 8.97
C ALA A 155 -0.66 7.88 7.87
N GLU A 156 0.23 7.33 7.03
CA GLU A 156 0.78 7.98 5.83
C GLU A 156 -0.19 7.92 4.64
N GLY A 157 -1.41 7.42 4.84
CA GLY A 157 -2.49 7.41 3.86
C GLY A 157 -2.47 6.23 2.91
N PHE A 158 -1.71 5.17 3.21
CA PHE A 158 -1.65 3.94 2.42
C PHE A 158 -2.61 2.88 2.94
N SER A 159 -3.34 2.22 2.04
CA SER A 159 -4.25 1.11 2.37
C SER A 159 -3.57 -0.09 3.04
N SER A 160 -2.27 -0.30 2.83
CA SER A 160 -1.52 -1.40 3.44
C SER A 160 -0.01 -1.14 3.43
N TYR A 161 0.74 -1.91 4.23
CA TYR A 161 2.20 -1.90 4.14
C TYR A 161 2.70 -2.30 2.75
N THR A 162 2.02 -3.24 2.08
CA THR A 162 2.37 -3.65 0.71
C THR A 162 2.20 -2.51 -0.28
N SER A 163 1.10 -1.73 -0.21
CA SER A 163 0.91 -0.57 -1.10
C SER A 163 1.96 0.51 -0.83
N TYR A 164 2.32 0.71 0.43
CA TYR A 164 3.39 1.62 0.80
C TYR A 164 4.75 1.19 0.21
N MET A 165 5.08 -0.10 0.28
CA MET A 165 6.32 -0.62 -0.31
C MET A 165 6.30 -0.69 -1.83
N ALA A 166 5.13 -0.85 -2.46
CA ALA A 166 4.98 -0.72 -3.92
C ALA A 166 5.26 0.72 -4.37
N PHE A 167 4.72 1.70 -3.64
CA PHE A 167 5.02 3.11 -3.87
C PHE A 167 6.51 3.42 -3.64
N ALA A 168 7.09 2.93 -2.55
CA ALA A 168 8.52 3.08 -2.26
C ALA A 168 9.39 2.53 -3.39
N LEU A 169 9.12 1.31 -3.86
CA LEU A 169 9.85 0.69 -4.97
C LEU A 169 9.78 1.54 -6.24
N GLY A 170 8.61 2.08 -6.59
CA GLY A 170 8.46 2.99 -7.73
C GLY A 170 9.33 4.25 -7.59
N GLN A 171 9.29 4.89 -6.42
CA GLN A 171 10.08 6.08 -6.13
C GLN A 171 11.58 5.80 -6.18
N GLU A 172 12.04 4.68 -5.61
CA GLU A 172 13.45 4.28 -5.63
C GLU A 172 13.93 3.97 -7.05
N LEU A 173 13.12 3.30 -7.87
CA LEU A 173 13.45 3.04 -9.27
C LEU A 173 13.59 4.34 -10.08
N ALA A 174 12.66 5.28 -9.91
CA ALA A 174 12.71 6.57 -10.58
C ALA A 174 13.93 7.41 -10.14
N ALA A 175 14.20 7.46 -8.82
CA ALA A 175 15.36 8.15 -8.28
C ALA A 175 16.67 7.53 -8.77
N ARG A 176 16.73 6.19 -8.82
CA ARG A 176 17.88 5.44 -9.32
C ARG A 176 18.14 5.71 -10.81
N ASP A 177 17.11 5.74 -11.65
CA ASP A 177 17.27 6.11 -13.07
C ASP A 177 17.88 7.50 -13.22
N ALA A 178 17.38 8.49 -12.47
CA ALA A 178 17.90 9.85 -12.49
C ALA A 178 19.37 9.92 -12.04
N ARG A 179 19.74 9.18 -10.98
CA ARG A 179 21.14 9.09 -10.50
C ARG A 179 22.08 8.43 -11.52
N LEU A 180 21.56 7.53 -12.34
CA LEU A 180 22.31 6.83 -13.39
C LEU A 180 22.27 7.54 -14.75
N GLY A 181 21.62 8.70 -14.85
CA GLY A 181 21.45 9.43 -16.11
C GLY A 181 20.59 8.70 -17.14
N ARG A 182 19.74 7.75 -16.72
CA ARG A 182 18.83 7.01 -17.59
C ARG A 182 17.58 7.85 -17.89
N PRO A 183 16.97 7.72 -19.08
CA PRO A 183 15.71 8.38 -19.38
C PRO A 183 14.61 7.89 -18.43
N ALA A 184 13.70 8.78 -18.06
CA ALA A 184 12.57 8.43 -17.20
C ALA A 184 11.73 7.31 -17.85
N ASP A 185 11.54 6.20 -17.12
CA ASP A 185 10.71 5.10 -17.60
C ASP A 185 9.21 5.42 -17.40
N PRO A 186 8.41 5.57 -18.47
CA PRO A 186 6.99 5.87 -18.36
C PRO A 186 6.22 4.83 -17.53
N ARG A 187 6.70 3.59 -17.46
CA ARG A 187 6.08 2.51 -16.68
C ARG A 187 6.22 2.75 -15.18
N THR A 188 7.36 3.30 -14.76
CA THR A 188 7.61 3.64 -13.35
C THR A 188 6.78 4.85 -12.94
N GLN A 189 6.66 5.85 -13.82
CA GLN A 189 5.80 7.00 -13.57
C GLN A 189 4.32 6.58 -13.47
N ARG A 190 3.84 5.73 -14.39
CA ARG A 190 2.48 5.17 -14.31
C ARG A 190 2.24 4.39 -13.02
N LEU A 191 3.21 3.60 -12.57
CA LEU A 191 3.13 2.89 -11.29
C LEU A 191 2.92 3.85 -10.12
N ILE A 192 3.71 4.94 -10.07
CA ILE A 192 3.62 5.97 -9.04
C ILE A 192 2.23 6.65 -9.08
N ASP A 193 1.77 7.04 -10.27
CA ASP A 193 0.50 7.75 -10.44
C ASP A 193 -0.70 6.85 -10.13
N MET A 194 -0.66 5.57 -10.51
CA MET A 194 -1.67 4.58 -10.13
C MET A 194 -1.76 4.38 -8.62
N ASN A 195 -0.62 4.27 -7.92
CA ASN A 195 -0.60 4.22 -6.46
C ASN A 195 -1.27 5.45 -5.86
N LYS A 196 -0.95 6.65 -6.34
CA LYS A 196 -1.58 7.89 -5.85
C LYS A 196 -3.09 7.90 -6.07
N SER A 197 -3.57 7.46 -7.23
CA SER A 197 -5.00 7.39 -7.51
C SER A 197 -5.72 6.40 -6.60
N LEU A 198 -5.13 5.22 -6.33
CA LEU A 198 -5.67 4.24 -5.40
C LEU A 198 -5.79 4.81 -3.98
N GLU A 199 -4.77 5.50 -3.50
CA GLU A 199 -4.82 6.07 -2.16
C GLU A 199 -5.82 7.25 -2.06
N ARG A 200 -5.98 8.04 -3.13
CA ARG A 200 -7.05 9.04 -3.21
C ARG A 200 -8.44 8.40 -3.14
N VAL A 201 -8.63 7.24 -3.77
CA VAL A 201 -9.89 6.48 -3.67
C VAL A 201 -10.15 6.07 -2.22
N THR A 202 -9.17 5.48 -1.54
CA THR A 202 -9.27 5.09 -0.12
C THR A 202 -9.62 6.28 0.78
N GLN A 203 -9.01 7.44 0.53
CA GLN A 203 -9.28 8.67 1.28
C GLN A 203 -10.70 9.19 1.06
N GLU A 204 -11.15 9.27 -0.18
CA GLU A 204 -12.52 9.75 -0.49
C GLU A 204 -13.59 8.82 0.08
N GLN A 205 -13.32 7.51 0.15
CA GLN A 205 -14.21 6.54 0.79
C GLN A 205 -14.29 6.73 2.31
N THR A 206 -13.14 6.91 2.97
CA THR A 206 -13.11 7.16 4.42
C THR A 206 -13.92 8.41 4.76
N LYS A 207 -13.80 9.46 3.95
CA LYS A 207 -14.58 10.69 4.12
C LYS A 207 -16.06 10.46 3.79
N LEU A 208 -16.37 9.70 2.74
CA LEU A 208 -17.74 9.36 2.34
C LEU A 208 -18.49 8.63 3.47
N LEU A 209 -17.85 7.64 4.11
CA LEU A 209 -18.44 6.91 5.23
C LEU A 209 -18.77 7.86 6.39
N ARG A 210 -17.83 8.74 6.77
CA ARG A 210 -18.04 9.74 7.83
C ARG A 210 -19.20 10.69 7.51
N SER A 211 -19.31 11.15 6.26
CA SER A 211 -20.40 12.04 5.85
C SER A 211 -21.76 11.33 5.92
N PHE A 212 -21.82 10.05 5.59
CA PHE A 212 -23.03 9.24 5.75
C PHE A 212 -23.39 8.96 7.20
N GLU A 213 -22.41 8.68 8.07
CA GLU A 213 -22.65 8.51 9.51
C GLU A 213 -23.23 9.79 10.13
N ALA A 214 -22.69 10.96 9.75
CA ALA A 214 -23.23 12.24 10.19
C ALA A 214 -24.68 12.47 9.72
N LEU A 215 -25.00 12.09 8.47
CA LEU A 215 -26.33 12.19 7.87
C LEU A 215 -27.40 11.44 8.68
N GLN A 216 -27.05 10.32 9.32
CA GLN A 216 -28.02 9.48 10.07
C GLN A 216 -28.63 10.18 11.29
N SER A 217 -27.97 11.21 11.83
CA SER A 217 -28.48 11.97 12.97
C SER A 217 -29.60 12.95 12.59
N ILE A 218 -29.66 13.37 11.33
CA ILE A 218 -30.51 14.47 10.87
C ILE A 218 -32.01 14.17 10.97
N PRO A 219 -32.51 12.96 10.61
CA PRO A 219 -33.93 12.67 10.76
C PRO A 219 -34.42 12.78 12.20
N ASN A 220 -33.60 12.38 13.18
CA ASN A 220 -33.94 12.51 14.59
C ASN A 220 -34.08 14.00 14.97
N ASN A 221 -33.18 14.86 14.49
CA ASN A 221 -33.27 16.31 14.69
C ASN A 221 -34.54 16.90 14.05
N MET A 222 -34.85 16.51 12.80
CA MET A 222 -36.09 16.93 12.13
C MET A 222 -37.33 16.52 12.92
N ARG A 223 -37.33 15.34 13.55
CA ARG A 223 -38.46 14.85 14.35
C ARG A 223 -38.62 15.61 15.66
N ILE A 224 -37.52 15.97 16.32
CA ILE A 224 -37.53 16.83 17.52
C ILE A 224 -38.05 18.23 17.18
N VAL A 225 -37.68 18.78 16.02
CA VAL A 225 -38.21 20.06 15.56
C VAL A 225 -39.70 19.94 15.23
N ALA A 226 -40.12 18.88 14.54
CA ALA A 226 -41.52 18.64 14.19
C ALA A 226 -42.44 18.55 15.41
N SER A 227 -42.00 17.90 16.50
CA SER A 227 -42.80 17.81 17.73
C SER A 227 -43.00 19.15 18.44
N ARG A 228 -42.11 20.14 18.21
CA ARG A 228 -42.25 21.51 18.73
C ARG A 228 -43.17 22.38 17.88
N LEU A 229 -43.56 21.91 16.70
CA LEU A 229 -44.38 22.62 15.73
C LEU A 229 -45.85 22.16 15.73
N GLU A 230 -46.29 21.39 16.73
CA GLU A 230 -47.69 20.96 16.81
C GLU A 230 -48.65 22.16 16.90
N PRO A 231 -49.77 22.15 16.16
CA PRO A 231 -50.33 21.03 15.38
C PRO A 231 -49.77 20.86 13.94
N SER A 232 -48.96 21.78 13.46
CA SER A 232 -48.48 21.82 12.05
C SER A 232 -47.32 20.85 11.74
N GLY A 233 -46.79 20.13 12.73
CA GLY A 233 -45.60 19.26 12.58
C GLY A 233 -45.79 17.94 11.84
N GLY A 234 -47.04 17.51 11.59
CA GLY A 234 -47.36 16.20 10.97
C GLY A 234 -46.64 15.91 9.64
N PRO A 235 -46.70 16.82 8.64
CA PRO A 235 -45.99 16.64 7.38
C PRO A 235 -44.46 16.51 7.54
N VAL A 236 -43.86 17.28 8.45
CA VAL A 236 -42.42 17.25 8.71
C VAL A 236 -42.00 15.92 9.35
N SER A 237 -42.82 15.37 10.25
CA SER A 237 -42.62 14.04 10.82
C SER A 237 -42.63 12.95 9.75
N ALA A 238 -43.60 12.99 8.83
CA ALA A 238 -43.67 12.03 7.72
C ALA A 238 -42.47 12.14 6.75
N ILE A 239 -42.01 13.37 6.45
CA ILE A 239 -40.80 13.61 5.66
C ILE A 239 -39.56 13.04 6.37
N SER A 240 -39.43 13.27 7.68
CA SER A 240 -38.32 12.73 8.48
C SER A 240 -38.30 11.20 8.48
N GLU A 241 -39.45 10.54 8.67
CA GLU A 241 -39.52 9.08 8.67
C GLU A 241 -39.18 8.47 7.31
N ASN A 242 -39.72 9.05 6.22
CA ASN A 242 -39.38 8.63 4.86
C ASN A 242 -37.88 8.84 4.55
N TYR A 243 -37.32 9.97 4.99
CA TYR A 243 -35.91 10.24 4.85
C TYR A 243 -35.07 9.19 5.60
N LYS A 244 -35.43 8.90 6.86
CA LYS A 244 -34.73 7.91 7.69
C LYS A 244 -34.75 6.51 7.05
N ALA A 245 -35.90 6.06 6.55
CA ALA A 245 -36.01 4.77 5.90
C ALA A 245 -35.11 4.69 4.66
N SER A 246 -35.15 5.73 3.81
CA SER A 246 -34.33 5.81 2.60
C SER A 246 -32.82 5.90 2.91
N SER A 247 -32.42 6.70 3.90
CA SER A 247 -31.02 6.87 4.27
C SER A 247 -30.43 5.61 4.91
N LEU A 248 -31.22 4.81 5.62
CA LEU A 248 -30.80 3.52 6.15
C LEU A 248 -30.48 2.51 5.02
N VAL A 249 -31.31 2.45 3.98
CA VAL A 249 -31.06 1.58 2.80
C VAL A 249 -29.74 1.94 2.12
N ILE A 250 -29.47 3.24 1.95
CA ILE A 250 -28.22 3.71 1.35
C ILE A 250 -27.03 3.42 2.26
N SER A 251 -27.18 3.66 3.56
CA SER A 251 -26.13 3.38 4.55
C SER A 251 -25.75 1.91 4.58
N GLU A 252 -26.73 1.00 4.47
CA GLU A 252 -26.47 -0.44 4.47
C GLU A 252 -25.69 -0.87 3.23
N ARG A 253 -26.09 -0.38 2.05
CA ARG A 253 -25.32 -0.61 0.82
C ARG A 253 -23.91 -0.06 0.93
N LEU A 254 -23.75 1.17 1.40
CA LEU A 254 -22.43 1.78 1.55
C LEU A 254 -21.54 1.00 2.51
N ARG A 255 -22.09 0.54 3.65
CA ARG A 255 -21.35 -0.31 4.59
C ARG A 255 -20.93 -1.63 3.95
N SER A 256 -21.75 -2.27 3.13
CA SER A 256 -21.36 -3.52 2.44
C SER A 256 -20.16 -3.36 1.49
N PHE A 257 -19.86 -2.14 1.03
CA PHE A 257 -18.74 -1.88 0.10
C PHE A 257 -17.53 -1.20 0.76
N VAL A 258 -17.75 -0.41 1.81
CA VAL A 258 -16.71 0.47 2.41
C VAL A 258 -16.36 0.07 3.85
N ALA A 259 -17.22 -0.67 4.55
CA ALA A 259 -17.02 -1.00 5.96
C ALA A 259 -16.65 -2.48 6.16
N GLY A 260 -15.89 -2.73 7.23
CA GLY A 260 -15.39 -4.06 7.56
C GLY A 260 -14.07 -4.40 6.86
N ARG A 261 -13.44 -5.49 7.32
CA ARG A 261 -12.24 -6.04 6.69
C ARG A 261 -12.60 -6.71 5.37
N ASP A 262 -11.74 -6.55 4.36
CA ASP A 262 -11.90 -7.20 3.05
C ASP A 262 -13.10 -6.69 2.25
N ASN A 263 -13.50 -5.44 2.49
CA ASN A 263 -14.50 -4.75 1.69
C ASN A 263 -14.01 -4.58 0.23
N LEU A 264 -14.89 -4.17 -0.69
CA LEU A 264 -14.54 -4.09 -2.12
C LEU A 264 -13.32 -3.20 -2.37
N CYS A 265 -13.22 -2.10 -1.63
CA CYS A 265 -12.13 -1.15 -1.73
C CYS A 265 -10.81 -1.74 -1.24
N ASP A 266 -10.82 -2.43 -0.11
CA ASP A 266 -9.66 -3.18 0.38
C ASP A 266 -9.19 -4.19 -0.67
N ARG A 267 -10.12 -4.85 -1.38
CA ARG A 267 -9.78 -5.80 -2.45
C ARG A 267 -9.17 -5.11 -3.66
N VAL A 268 -9.74 -3.99 -4.13
CA VAL A 268 -9.16 -3.15 -5.21
C VAL A 268 -7.74 -2.76 -4.83
N SER A 269 -7.58 -2.12 -3.67
CA SER A 269 -6.30 -1.58 -3.22
C SER A 269 -5.27 -2.69 -3.02
N ARG A 270 -5.64 -3.84 -2.47
CA ARG A 270 -4.72 -4.98 -2.28
C ARG A 270 -4.28 -5.60 -3.60
N GLN A 271 -5.21 -5.85 -4.54
CA GLN A 271 -4.86 -6.41 -5.85
C GLN A 271 -4.01 -5.43 -6.66
N ALA A 272 -4.35 -4.15 -6.62
CA ALA A 272 -3.61 -3.11 -7.32
C ALA A 272 -2.23 -2.90 -6.71
N ALA A 273 -2.09 -2.85 -5.38
CA ALA A 273 -0.80 -2.79 -4.69
C ALA A 273 0.09 -3.99 -5.05
N ARG A 274 -0.48 -5.20 -5.09
CA ARG A 274 0.23 -6.41 -5.52
C ARG A 274 0.69 -6.29 -6.98
N ALA A 275 -0.18 -5.85 -7.88
CA ALA A 275 0.17 -5.65 -9.30
C ALA A 275 1.31 -4.63 -9.46
N LEU A 276 1.22 -3.51 -8.73
CA LEU A 276 2.23 -2.45 -8.76
C LEU A 276 3.56 -2.91 -8.19
N PHE A 277 3.55 -3.70 -7.11
CA PHE A 277 4.78 -4.27 -6.56
C PHE A 277 5.41 -5.28 -7.53
N LEU A 278 4.61 -6.16 -8.14
CA LEU A 278 5.07 -7.12 -9.15
C LEU A 278 5.67 -6.41 -10.37
N LEU A 279 5.08 -5.29 -10.78
CA LEU A 279 5.61 -4.46 -11.87
C LEU A 279 7.03 -3.96 -11.58
N GLY A 280 7.22 -3.33 -10.42
CA GLY A 280 8.54 -2.86 -10.00
C GLY A 280 9.53 -4.02 -9.85
N SER A 281 9.05 -5.15 -9.33
CA SER A 281 9.86 -6.37 -9.18
C SER A 281 10.30 -6.92 -10.53
N ASN A 282 9.41 -6.97 -11.52
CA ASN A 282 9.74 -7.42 -12.88
C ASN A 282 10.86 -6.55 -13.49
N ARG A 283 10.80 -5.23 -13.30
CA ARG A 283 11.85 -4.32 -13.76
C ARG A 283 13.21 -4.64 -13.12
N VAL A 284 13.23 -4.82 -11.81
CA VAL A 284 14.43 -5.18 -11.05
C VAL A 284 14.97 -6.54 -11.48
N LEU A 285 14.10 -7.52 -11.70
CA LEU A 285 14.45 -8.85 -12.19
C LEU A 285 15.04 -8.81 -13.59
N LYS A 286 14.46 -8.02 -14.50
CA LYS A 286 14.95 -7.88 -15.87
C LYS A 286 16.36 -7.29 -15.89
N GLU A 287 16.62 -6.28 -15.07
CA GLU A 287 17.97 -5.72 -14.92
C GLU A 287 18.93 -6.71 -14.26
N MET A 288 18.49 -7.41 -13.22
CA MET A 288 19.29 -8.48 -12.60
C MET A 288 19.63 -9.56 -13.64
N ASN A 289 18.66 -10.07 -14.39
CA ASN A 289 18.86 -11.11 -15.40
C ASN A 289 19.79 -10.64 -16.53
N ALA A 290 19.68 -9.38 -16.96
CA ALA A 290 20.62 -8.80 -17.93
C ALA A 290 22.05 -8.75 -17.36
N GLY A 291 22.22 -8.24 -16.14
CA GLY A 291 23.52 -8.17 -15.47
C GLY A 291 24.11 -9.55 -15.18
N PHE A 292 23.28 -10.53 -14.80
CA PHE A 292 23.70 -11.88 -14.39
C PHE A 292 24.29 -12.73 -15.53
N ARG A 293 24.10 -12.33 -16.80
CA ARG A 293 24.64 -13.05 -17.96
C ARG A 293 26.16 -12.98 -18.04
N ASP A 294 26.72 -11.85 -17.61
CA ASP A 294 28.13 -11.50 -17.83
C ASP A 294 28.94 -11.47 -16.52
N VAL A 295 28.36 -11.91 -15.40
CA VAL A 295 29.06 -11.95 -14.10
C VAL A 295 29.98 -13.14 -14.00
N ALA A 296 31.14 -12.93 -13.35
CA ALA A 296 32.08 -13.99 -13.00
C ALA A 296 31.39 -15.09 -12.18
N GLN A 297 31.69 -16.35 -12.53
CA GLN A 297 31.15 -17.49 -11.81
C GLN A 297 31.81 -17.61 -10.44
N VAL A 298 30.98 -17.68 -9.41
CA VAL A 298 31.35 -18.02 -8.03
C VAL A 298 31.42 -19.53 -7.86
N GLU A 299 32.53 -20.01 -7.30
CA GLU A 299 32.74 -21.42 -6.97
C GLU A 299 31.70 -21.92 -5.94
N GLY A 300 31.19 -23.13 -6.13
CA GLY A 300 30.16 -23.72 -5.26
C GLY A 300 28.72 -23.29 -5.59
N ILE A 301 28.51 -22.42 -6.58
CA ILE A 301 27.18 -22.03 -7.08
C ILE A 301 27.00 -22.52 -8.53
N ASP A 302 25.89 -23.21 -8.81
CA ASP A 302 25.54 -23.56 -10.18
C ASP A 302 24.87 -22.38 -10.91
N TRP A 303 25.66 -21.65 -11.69
CA TRP A 303 25.20 -20.49 -12.44
C TRP A 303 24.20 -20.80 -13.55
N ASN A 304 24.18 -22.02 -14.08
CA ASN A 304 23.18 -22.41 -15.07
C ASN A 304 21.81 -22.53 -14.39
N VAL A 305 21.77 -23.11 -13.19
CA VAL A 305 20.55 -23.17 -12.36
C VAL A 305 20.07 -21.78 -11.98
N GLU A 306 20.95 -20.89 -11.50
CA GLU A 306 20.56 -19.51 -11.14
C GLU A 306 20.02 -18.73 -12.35
N ARG A 307 20.65 -18.83 -13.52
CA ARG A 307 20.18 -18.17 -14.75
C ARG A 307 18.84 -18.72 -15.23
N ALA A 308 18.64 -20.03 -15.18
CA ALA A 308 17.37 -20.65 -15.54
C ALA A 308 16.25 -20.18 -14.61
N LEU A 309 16.51 -20.16 -13.29
CA LEU A 309 15.58 -19.69 -12.28
C LEU A 309 15.21 -18.22 -12.47
N LEU A 310 16.18 -17.34 -12.75
CA LEU A 310 15.91 -15.92 -13.02
C LEU A 310 15.05 -15.73 -14.26
N ARG A 311 15.30 -16.47 -15.35
CA ARG A 311 14.47 -16.43 -16.57
C ARG A 311 13.05 -16.90 -16.30
N GLU A 312 12.88 -18.00 -15.57
CA GLU A 312 11.56 -18.52 -15.20
C GLU A 312 10.82 -17.54 -14.29
N LEU A 313 11.51 -16.92 -13.33
CA LEU A 313 10.94 -15.94 -12.42
C LEU A 313 10.52 -14.66 -13.16
N GLU A 314 11.32 -14.16 -14.10
CA GLU A 314 10.96 -13.03 -14.96
C GLU A 314 9.68 -13.33 -15.77
N ALA A 315 9.60 -14.51 -16.40
CA ALA A 315 8.45 -14.93 -17.18
C ALA A 315 7.18 -15.08 -16.30
N ARG A 316 7.30 -15.75 -15.14
CA ARG A 316 6.19 -15.86 -14.18
C ARG A 316 5.72 -14.51 -13.66
N SER A 317 6.67 -13.63 -13.30
CA SER A 317 6.36 -12.29 -12.79
C SER A 317 5.57 -11.47 -13.80
N TYR A 318 5.83 -11.64 -15.11
CA TYR A 318 5.06 -10.98 -16.16
C TYR A 318 3.60 -11.46 -16.18
N THR A 319 3.38 -12.78 -16.21
CA THR A 319 2.04 -13.37 -16.15
C THR A 319 1.28 -12.98 -14.88
N ASP A 320 1.93 -13.07 -13.72
CA ASP A 320 1.34 -12.71 -12.43
C ASP A 320 0.93 -11.23 -12.37
N THR A 321 1.75 -10.35 -12.95
CA THR A 321 1.45 -8.90 -13.04
C THR A 321 0.20 -8.68 -13.87
N ARG A 322 0.13 -9.30 -15.06
CA ARG A 322 -1.03 -9.19 -15.96
C ARG A 322 -2.31 -9.69 -15.27
N ASP A 323 -2.25 -10.83 -14.61
CA ASP A 323 -3.40 -11.39 -13.90
C ASP A 323 -3.85 -10.51 -12.72
N ALA A 324 -2.90 -9.97 -11.96
CA ALA A 324 -3.20 -9.03 -10.87
C ALA A 324 -3.82 -7.73 -11.40
N MET A 325 -3.35 -7.21 -12.55
CA MET A 325 -3.94 -6.05 -13.19
C MET A 325 -5.36 -6.30 -13.70
N MET A 326 -5.61 -7.44 -14.36
CA MET A 326 -6.96 -7.79 -14.83
C MET A 326 -7.96 -7.87 -13.66
N ARG A 327 -7.56 -8.47 -12.54
CA ARG A 327 -8.38 -8.49 -11.32
C ARG A 327 -8.62 -7.09 -10.77
N ALA A 328 -7.58 -6.26 -10.72
CA ALA A 328 -7.70 -4.87 -10.25
C ALA A 328 -8.63 -4.03 -11.13
N VAL A 329 -8.60 -4.19 -12.46
CA VAL A 329 -9.55 -3.55 -13.39
C VAL A 329 -10.98 -3.99 -13.09
N GLY A 330 -11.23 -5.29 -12.96
CA GLY A 330 -12.57 -5.81 -12.65
C GLY A 330 -13.12 -5.25 -11.33
N HIS A 331 -12.28 -5.13 -10.29
CA HIS A 331 -12.70 -4.52 -9.04
C HIS A 331 -12.91 -3.00 -9.13
N ALA A 332 -12.13 -2.29 -9.94
CA ALA A 332 -12.34 -0.85 -10.19
C ALA A 332 -13.68 -0.59 -10.90
N GLU A 333 -14.06 -1.46 -11.85
CA GLU A 333 -15.37 -1.41 -12.51
C GLU A 333 -16.53 -1.74 -11.56
N GLU A 334 -16.33 -2.68 -10.64
CA GLU A 334 -17.28 -2.97 -9.57
C GLU A 334 -17.47 -1.76 -8.64
N LEU A 335 -16.36 -1.11 -8.24
CA LEU A 335 -16.37 0.09 -7.40
C LEU A 335 -17.08 1.26 -8.09
N PHE A 336 -16.84 1.45 -9.39
CA PHE A 336 -17.52 2.45 -10.20
C PHE A 336 -19.04 2.22 -10.21
N ARG A 337 -19.47 0.98 -10.50
CA ARG A 337 -20.90 0.62 -10.55
C ARG A 337 -21.59 0.81 -9.21
N ALA A 338 -20.96 0.36 -8.11
CA ALA A 338 -21.49 0.55 -6.77
C ALA A 338 -21.64 2.04 -6.41
N SER A 339 -20.62 2.86 -6.73
CA SER A 339 -20.66 4.31 -6.50
C SER A 339 -21.75 5.00 -7.32
N ALA A 340 -21.92 4.59 -8.58
CA ALA A 340 -22.97 5.10 -9.46
C ALA A 340 -24.38 4.75 -8.95
N GLU A 341 -24.56 3.54 -8.40
CA GLU A 341 -25.81 3.11 -7.81
C GLU A 341 -26.15 3.92 -6.55
N ILE A 342 -25.20 4.11 -5.63
CA ILE A 342 -25.39 4.95 -4.44
C ILE A 342 -25.76 6.38 -4.85
N ARG A 343 -25.07 6.94 -5.84
CA ARG A 343 -25.39 8.27 -6.37
C ARG A 343 -26.82 8.34 -6.92
N ARG A 344 -27.28 7.29 -7.59
CA ARG A 344 -28.68 7.20 -8.06
C ARG A 344 -29.68 7.17 -6.90
N LEU A 345 -29.38 6.44 -5.81
CA LEU A 345 -30.24 6.40 -4.64
C LEU A 345 -30.28 7.76 -3.91
N MET A 346 -29.16 8.49 -3.89
CA MET A 346 -29.09 9.85 -3.33
C MET A 346 -30.03 10.83 -4.04
N LEU A 347 -30.27 10.67 -5.35
CA LEU A 347 -31.26 11.48 -6.08
C LEU A 347 -32.69 11.33 -5.50
N GLY A 348 -33.02 10.15 -4.96
CA GLY A 348 -34.29 9.94 -4.26
C GLY A 348 -34.37 10.72 -2.93
N LEU A 349 -33.26 10.78 -2.18
CA LEU A 349 -33.18 11.60 -0.97
C LEU A 349 -33.25 13.10 -1.28
N ASP A 350 -32.73 13.54 -2.42
CA ASP A 350 -32.85 14.94 -2.86
C ASP A 350 -34.31 15.35 -3.02
N THR A 351 -35.18 14.46 -3.52
CA THR A 351 -36.62 14.73 -3.62
C THR A 351 -37.26 14.92 -2.24
N ILE A 352 -36.93 14.05 -1.28
CA ILE A 352 -37.46 14.15 0.10
C ILE A 352 -36.99 15.44 0.77
N ARG A 353 -35.74 15.84 0.54
CA ARG A 353 -35.18 17.12 1.01
C ARG A 353 -35.89 18.33 0.40
N VAL A 354 -36.17 18.32 -0.91
CA VAL A 354 -36.92 19.39 -1.58
C VAL A 354 -38.32 19.55 -1.00
N LEU A 355 -39.02 18.44 -0.73
CA LEU A 355 -40.31 18.47 -0.03
C LEU A 355 -40.19 19.10 1.36
N GLY A 356 -39.14 18.77 2.12
CA GLY A 356 -38.83 19.40 3.41
C GLY A 356 -38.65 20.91 3.31
N ARG A 357 -37.94 21.39 2.28
CA ARG A 357 -37.75 22.84 2.05
C ARG A 357 -39.05 23.55 1.66
N VAL A 358 -39.90 22.92 0.85
CA VAL A 358 -41.24 23.46 0.53
C VAL A 358 -42.08 23.60 1.80
N GLU A 359 -42.05 22.60 2.68
CA GLU A 359 -42.78 22.63 3.93
C GLU A 359 -42.27 23.72 4.88
N CYS A 360 -40.94 23.93 4.98
CA CYS A 360 -40.37 25.07 5.70
C CYS A 360 -40.91 26.42 5.22
N GLY A 361 -41.02 26.61 3.90
CA GLY A 361 -41.50 27.85 3.28
C GLY A 361 -42.97 28.14 3.57
N ARG A 362 -43.78 27.09 3.82
CA ARG A 362 -45.19 27.23 4.21
C ARG A 362 -45.38 27.70 5.66
N MET A 363 -44.39 27.50 6.53
CA MET A 363 -44.50 27.69 7.97
C MET A 363 -44.10 29.09 8.50
N ARG A 364 -43.75 30.03 7.61
CA ARG A 364 -43.44 31.49 7.71
C ARG A 364 -42.83 32.10 9.01
N ASP A 365 -43.18 31.70 10.23
CA ASP A 365 -42.70 32.32 11.49
C ASP A 365 -42.12 31.35 12.55
N ASN A 366 -42.27 30.03 12.39
CA ASN A 366 -41.83 29.03 13.40
C ASN A 366 -40.76 28.03 12.90
N SER A 367 -40.22 28.22 11.69
CA SER A 367 -39.44 27.20 10.96
C SER A 367 -37.91 27.29 11.11
N GLY A 368 -37.36 28.21 11.92
CA GLY A 368 -35.92 28.46 12.00
C GLY A 368 -35.07 27.21 12.28
N GLY A 369 -35.51 26.35 13.21
CA GLY A 369 -34.82 25.09 13.51
C GLY A 369 -34.90 24.05 12.38
N LEU A 370 -36.01 24.03 11.63
CA LEU A 370 -36.18 23.11 10.51
C LEU A 370 -35.37 23.57 9.29
N SER A 371 -35.36 24.87 9.01
CA SER A 371 -34.53 25.46 7.95
C SER A 371 -33.06 25.11 8.14
N ALA A 372 -32.52 25.32 9.35
CA ALA A 372 -31.14 24.96 9.67
C ALA A 372 -30.86 23.46 9.48
N THR A 373 -31.83 22.61 9.80
CA THR A 373 -31.70 21.15 9.62
C THR A 373 -31.72 20.74 8.14
N ILE A 374 -32.56 21.39 7.32
CA ILE A 374 -32.59 21.19 5.86
C ILE A 374 -31.31 21.75 5.22
N ASP A 375 -30.77 22.87 5.69
CA ASP A 375 -29.50 23.42 5.19
C ASP A 375 -28.33 22.48 5.52
N GLN A 376 -28.36 21.78 6.67
CA GLN A 376 -27.41 20.70 6.95
C GLN A 376 -27.55 19.54 5.96
N LEU A 377 -28.77 19.14 5.59
CA LEU A 377 -28.97 18.12 4.55
C LEU A 377 -28.34 18.53 3.22
N ASP A 378 -28.46 19.79 2.81
CA ASP A 378 -27.83 20.29 1.59
C ASP A 378 -26.32 20.08 1.60
N ILE A 379 -25.66 20.43 2.71
CA ILE A 379 -24.21 20.32 2.87
C ILE A 379 -23.79 18.85 2.76
N PHE A 380 -24.44 17.95 3.48
CA PHE A 380 -24.07 16.53 3.44
C PHE A 380 -24.39 15.87 2.10
N HIS A 381 -25.51 16.20 1.47
CA HIS A 381 -25.86 15.69 0.15
C HIS A 381 -24.84 16.12 -0.90
N ALA A 382 -24.45 17.40 -0.91
CA ALA A 382 -23.45 17.92 -1.83
C ALA A 382 -22.08 17.26 -1.59
N ASP A 383 -21.67 17.11 -0.33
CA ASP A 383 -20.42 16.44 0.02
C ASP A 383 -20.41 14.97 -0.43
N ILE A 384 -21.45 14.20 -0.11
CA ILE A 384 -21.61 12.80 -0.53
C ILE A 384 -21.55 12.69 -2.07
N LYS A 385 -22.28 13.56 -2.78
CA LYS A 385 -22.29 13.57 -4.25
C LYS A 385 -20.89 13.80 -4.82
N ASN A 386 -20.19 14.83 -4.36
CA ASN A 386 -18.86 15.19 -4.84
C ASN A 386 -17.84 14.06 -4.60
N ARG A 387 -17.97 13.35 -3.47
CA ARG A 387 -17.13 12.20 -3.13
C ARG A 387 -17.40 11.01 -4.04
N LEU A 388 -18.67 10.67 -4.28
CA LEU A 388 -19.04 9.60 -5.19
C LEU A 388 -18.54 9.88 -6.61
N GLU A 389 -18.68 11.12 -7.09
CA GLU A 389 -18.15 11.53 -8.40
C GLU A 389 -16.62 11.43 -8.46
N SER A 390 -15.93 11.80 -7.38
CA SER A 390 -14.48 11.65 -7.27
C SER A 390 -14.04 10.18 -7.31
N ILE A 391 -14.72 9.30 -6.56
CA ILE A 391 -14.44 7.86 -6.55
C ILE A 391 -14.68 7.26 -7.94
N MET A 392 -15.78 7.63 -8.61
CA MET A 392 -16.09 7.16 -9.96
C MET A 392 -14.99 7.57 -10.96
N ARG A 393 -14.61 8.86 -10.99
CA ARG A 393 -13.55 9.36 -11.87
C ARG A 393 -12.21 8.66 -11.62
N LEU A 394 -11.80 8.53 -10.36
CA LEU A 394 -10.55 7.86 -10.01
C LEU A 394 -10.56 6.37 -10.38
N SER A 395 -11.70 5.69 -10.21
CA SER A 395 -11.84 4.27 -10.59
C SER A 395 -11.69 4.07 -12.10
N GLU A 396 -12.25 4.97 -12.90
CA GLU A 396 -12.08 4.98 -14.36
C GLU A 396 -10.63 5.27 -14.77
N GLU A 397 -9.98 6.26 -14.13
CA GLU A 397 -8.57 6.58 -14.35
C GLU A 397 -7.64 5.39 -14.05
N ILE A 398 -7.89 4.68 -12.95
CA ILE A 398 -7.16 3.46 -12.57
C ILE A 398 -7.36 2.36 -13.61
N GLY A 399 -8.61 2.07 -13.98
CA GLY A 399 -8.95 1.03 -14.96
C GLY A 399 -8.36 1.29 -16.33
N SER A 400 -8.44 2.54 -16.80
CA SER A 400 -7.84 2.98 -18.07
C SER A 400 -6.32 2.86 -18.05
N SER A 401 -5.67 3.33 -16.98
CA SER A 401 -4.21 3.27 -16.83
C SER A 401 -3.69 1.82 -16.82
N MET A 402 -4.36 0.93 -16.10
CA MET A 402 -4.05 -0.51 -16.09
C MET A 402 -4.22 -1.15 -17.46
N SER A 403 -5.32 -0.82 -18.15
CA SER A 403 -5.60 -1.36 -19.48
C SER A 403 -4.58 -0.90 -20.52
N GLN A 404 -4.20 0.39 -20.49
CA GLN A 404 -3.16 0.94 -21.35
C GLN A 404 -1.80 0.30 -21.07
N PHE A 405 -1.49 0.06 -19.80
CA PHE A 405 -0.25 -0.62 -19.40
C PHE A 405 -0.16 -2.02 -20.01
N MET A 406 -1.21 -2.84 -19.84
CA MET A 406 -1.24 -4.21 -20.39
C MET A 406 -1.11 -4.23 -21.92
N ARG A 407 -1.70 -3.26 -22.62
CA ARG A 407 -1.56 -3.14 -24.09
C ARG A 407 -0.14 -2.76 -24.51
N ALA A 408 0.54 -1.91 -23.74
CA ALA A 408 1.90 -1.48 -24.04
C ALA A 408 2.91 -2.61 -23.86
N GLU A 409 2.72 -3.47 -22.86
CA GLU A 409 3.60 -4.62 -22.59
C GLU A 409 3.31 -5.83 -23.50
N SER A 410 2.20 -5.84 -24.25
CA SER A 410 1.87 -6.89 -25.24
C SER A 410 2.50 -6.64 -26.62
N ARG A 411 3.24 -5.53 -26.79
CA ARG A 411 3.97 -5.14 -28.00
C ARG A 411 5.46 -5.22 -27.72
#